data_AF-A0A250KSI1-F1
#
_entry.id   AF-A0A250KSI1-F1
#
_cell.length_a   1.000
_cell.length_b   1.000
_cell.length_c   1.000
_cell.angle_alpha   90.00
_cell.angle_beta   90.00
_cell.angle_gamma   90.00
#
_symmetry.space_group_name_H-M   'P 1'
#
loop_
_entity.id
_entity.type
_entity.pdbx_description
1 polymer ?
#
loop_
_entity_poly.entity_id
_entity_poly.type
_entity_poly.pdbx_seq_one_letter_code
_entity_poly.pdbx_strand_id
1 'polypeptide(L)'
;MYAAHKSFLPLKLNMSGVIPPIFASSIILFPATLAGWFGNSKSLGWLQDIATTLSPGQPLYVLCYAGAIVFFCFFYAALVFNSNETAENLKKSGAFIPGVRPGQQTASYIDAVMTRLTLAGAIYITAVCLLPEFLIVYWNVPFYFGGTSLLIIVVVVMDFMSQIQTYIISHQYEGLLKKSNIKLS
;
A
#
# COMPACT_ATOMS: atom_id res chain seq x y z
N MET A 1 26.56 -16.02 -29.35
CA MET A 1 26.65 -14.89 -28.42
C MET A 1 25.53 -15.06 -27.39
N TYR A 2 25.78 -15.80 -26.30
CA TYR A 2 24.78 -15.98 -25.24
C TYR A 2 24.83 -14.77 -24.31
N ALA A 3 24.03 -13.74 -24.62
CA ALA A 3 23.74 -12.70 -23.65
C ALA A 3 22.80 -13.32 -22.59
N ALA A 4 23.37 -13.93 -21.56
CA ALA A 4 22.61 -14.32 -20.37
C ALA A 4 22.18 -13.04 -19.64
N HIS A 5 21.11 -12.42 -20.14
CA HIS A 5 20.55 -11.22 -19.53
C HIS A 5 19.86 -11.65 -18.23
N LYS A 6 20.49 -11.35 -17.10
CA LYS A 6 19.89 -11.57 -15.79
C LYS A 6 18.71 -10.60 -15.65
N SER A 7 17.51 -11.13 -15.73
CA SER A 7 16.29 -10.38 -15.45
C SER A 7 15.99 -10.47 -13.96
N PHE A 8 15.77 -9.32 -13.33
CA PHE A 8 15.37 -9.22 -11.93
C PHE A 8 13.85 -9.00 -11.88
N LEU A 9 13.16 -9.73 -11.01
CA LEU A 9 11.75 -9.48 -10.73
C LEU A 9 11.68 -8.29 -9.76
N PRO A 10 11.18 -7.11 -10.16
CA PRO A 10 11.11 -5.97 -9.27
C PRO A 10 9.96 -6.17 -8.28
N LEU A 11 10.28 -6.61 -7.06
CA LEU A 11 9.33 -6.66 -5.96
C LEU A 11 9.37 -5.33 -5.20
N LYS A 12 8.26 -4.59 -5.22
CA LYS A 12 8.14 -3.33 -4.47
C LYS A 12 7.97 -3.63 -2.98
N LEU A 13 8.65 -2.84 -2.15
CA LEU A 13 8.54 -2.88 -0.67
C LEU A 13 7.10 -2.63 -0.20
N ASN A 14 6.36 -1.82 -0.96
CA ASN A 14 4.94 -1.62 -0.80
C ASN A 14 4.25 -1.83 -2.16
N MET A 15 3.72 -3.03 -2.41
CA MET A 15 2.82 -3.27 -3.54
C MET A 15 1.44 -2.63 -3.32
N SER A 16 1.15 -2.22 -2.08
CA SER A 16 -0.18 -1.80 -1.65
C SER A 16 -0.50 -0.33 -1.91
N GLY A 17 0.50 0.48 -2.26
CA GLY A 17 0.32 1.92 -2.44
C GLY A 17 -0.24 2.55 -1.16
N VAL A 18 -1.29 3.36 -1.31
CA VAL A 18 -1.95 4.09 -0.21
C VAL A 18 -3.32 3.63 0.19
N ILE A 19 -3.77 2.55 -0.43
CA ILE A 19 -5.10 2.02 -0.20
C ILE A 19 -5.31 1.54 1.27
N PRO A 20 -4.36 0.85 1.93
CA PRO A 20 -4.57 0.41 3.31
C PRO A 20 -4.70 1.54 4.34
N PRO A 21 -3.83 2.57 4.36
CA PRO A 21 -4.03 3.71 5.26
C PRO A 21 -5.36 4.43 5.05
N ILE A 22 -5.82 4.54 3.79
CA ILE A 22 -7.12 5.13 3.47
C ILE A 22 -8.25 4.29 4.10
N PHE A 23 -8.27 2.97 3.86
CA PHE A 23 -9.29 2.09 4.43
C PHE A 23 -9.29 2.07 5.95
N ALA A 24 -8.11 2.08 6.57
CA ALA A 24 -8.00 2.17 8.03
C ALA A 24 -8.63 3.47 8.55
N SER A 25 -8.35 4.61 7.89
CA SER A 25 -8.90 5.90 8.30
C SER A 25 -10.41 6.02 8.09
N SER A 26 -10.95 5.50 6.98
CA SER A 26 -12.38 5.59 6.68
C SER A 26 -13.23 4.75 7.65
N ILE A 27 -12.74 3.56 8.01
CA ILE A 27 -13.40 2.69 8.99
C ILE A 27 -13.44 3.32 10.38
N ILE A 28 -12.40 4.05 10.78
CA ILE A 28 -12.33 4.68 12.10
C ILE A 28 -13.17 5.97 12.15
N LEU A 29 -13.18 6.74 11.07
CA LEU A 29 -14.01 7.94 10.98
C LEU A 29 -15.51 7.63 10.86
N PHE A 30 -15.88 6.44 10.39
CA PHE A 30 -17.28 6.04 10.21
C PHE A 30 -18.09 6.00 11.53
N PRO A 31 -17.65 5.33 12.62
CA PRO A 31 -18.33 5.42 13.91
C PRO A 31 -18.32 6.82 14.50
N ALA A 32 -17.21 7.56 14.36
CA ALA A 32 -17.09 8.92 14.90
C ALA A 32 -18.09 9.89 14.26
N THR A 33 -18.28 9.79 12.94
CA THR A 33 -19.27 10.60 12.21
C THR A 33 -20.70 10.22 12.56
N LEU A 34 -21.02 8.92 12.66
CA LEU A 34 -22.34 8.45 13.12
C LEU A 34 -22.64 8.94 14.55
N ALA A 35 -21.68 8.83 15.47
CA ALA A 35 -21.84 9.34 16.82
C ALA A 35 -22.03 10.86 16.86
N GLY A 36 -21.39 11.61 15.96
CA GLY A 36 -21.62 13.05 15.81
C GLY A 36 -23.04 13.40 15.38
N TRP A 37 -23.66 12.58 14.51
CA TRP A 37 -25.05 12.78 14.06
C TRP A 37 -26.10 12.28 15.06
N PHE A 38 -25.83 11.17 15.75
CA PHE A 38 -26.77 10.53 16.68
C PHE A 38 -26.54 10.87 18.16
N GLY A 39 -25.44 11.55 18.50
CA GLY A 39 -25.02 11.87 19.88
C GLY A 39 -25.90 12.87 20.63
N ASN A 40 -26.87 13.50 19.96
CA ASN A 40 -27.88 14.34 20.63
C ASN A 40 -29.05 13.53 21.23
N SER A 41 -29.10 12.21 20.99
CA SER A 41 -30.10 11.33 21.60
C SER A 41 -29.57 10.69 22.89
N LYS A 42 -30.19 11.03 24.02
CA LYS A 42 -29.95 10.53 25.40
C LYS A 42 -29.91 8.98 25.57
N SER A 43 -30.26 8.22 24.52
CA SER A 43 -30.34 6.75 24.50
C SER A 43 -29.01 6.06 24.10
N LEU A 44 -28.06 6.78 23.52
CA LEU A 44 -26.84 6.22 22.91
C LEU A 44 -25.55 6.58 23.69
N GLY A 45 -25.59 6.55 25.03
CA GLY A 45 -24.41 6.83 25.86
C GLY A 45 -23.19 5.94 25.54
N TRP A 46 -23.43 4.67 25.20
CA TRP A 46 -22.38 3.74 24.75
C TRP A 46 -21.72 4.16 23.43
N LEU A 47 -22.47 4.78 22.52
CA LEU A 47 -21.95 5.28 21.25
C LEU A 47 -21.10 6.53 21.44
N GLN A 48 -21.46 7.35 22.44
CA GLN A 48 -20.71 8.54 22.82
C GLN A 48 -19.44 8.20 23.61
N ASP A 49 -19.47 7.15 24.44
CA ASP A 49 -18.28 6.60 25.09
C ASP A 49 -17.31 6.02 24.04
N ILE A 50 -17.81 5.25 23.06
CA ILE A 50 -16.98 4.77 21.95
C ILE A 50 -16.39 5.94 21.16
N ALA A 51 -17.17 6.97 20.85
CA ALA A 51 -16.70 8.14 20.09
C ALA A 51 -15.68 9.00 20.83
N THR A 52 -15.81 9.14 22.15
CA THR A 52 -14.82 9.86 22.98
C THR A 52 -13.54 9.04 23.14
N THR A 53 -13.63 7.70 23.18
CA THR A 53 -12.45 6.82 23.25
C THR A 53 -11.74 6.67 21.89
N LEU A 54 -12.48 6.85 20.78
CA LEU A 54 -11.96 6.94 19.40
C LEU A 54 -11.65 8.39 18.97
N SER A 55 -11.54 9.33 19.90
CA SER A 55 -11.13 10.69 19.59
C SER A 55 -9.62 10.75 19.31
N PRO A 56 -9.17 11.52 18.31
CA PRO A 56 -7.76 11.75 18.04
C PRO A 56 -7.04 12.27 19.31
N GLY A 57 -5.92 11.65 19.67
CA GLY A 57 -5.11 12.03 20.83
C GLY A 57 -5.21 11.10 22.05
N GLN A 58 -6.12 10.12 22.06
CA GLN A 58 -6.07 9.06 23.07
C GLN A 58 -5.14 7.91 22.65
N PRO A 59 -4.33 7.34 23.55
CA PRO A 59 -3.42 6.24 23.22
C PRO A 59 -4.16 4.97 22.73
N LEU A 60 -5.42 4.80 23.12
CA LEU A 60 -6.25 3.69 22.61
C LEU A 60 -6.58 3.85 21.11
N TYR A 61 -6.93 5.06 20.68
CA TYR A 61 -7.17 5.37 19.27
C TYR A 61 -5.92 5.08 18.43
N VAL A 62 -4.76 5.55 18.90
CA VAL A 62 -3.45 5.36 18.25
C VAL A 62 -3.14 3.87 18.07
N LEU A 63 -3.38 3.05 19.10
CA LEU A 63 -3.09 1.62 19.09
C LEU A 63 -4.05 0.85 18.17
N CYS A 64 -5.34 1.17 18.21
CA CYS A 64 -6.34 0.62 17.28
C CYS A 64 -6.06 1.02 15.83
N TYR A 65 -5.66 2.28 15.59
CA TYR A 65 -5.32 2.78 14.27
C TYR A 65 -4.07 2.10 13.69
N ALA A 66 -3.01 1.98 14.49
CA ALA A 66 -1.80 1.26 14.12
C ALA A 66 -2.09 -0.22 13.80
N GLY A 67 -2.90 -0.89 14.63
CA GLY A 67 -3.33 -2.28 14.39
C GLY A 67 -4.14 -2.42 13.10
N ALA A 68 -5.08 -1.51 12.86
CA ALA A 68 -5.88 -1.50 11.63
C ALA A 68 -5.01 -1.29 10.39
N ILE A 69 -4.04 -0.36 10.39
CA ILE A 69 -3.13 -0.16 9.26
C ILE A 69 -2.34 -1.44 8.96
N VAL A 70 -1.74 -2.06 9.98
CA VAL A 70 -0.96 -3.29 9.79
C VAL A 70 -1.85 -4.40 9.22
N PHE A 71 -3.04 -4.58 9.79
CA PHE A 71 -4.01 -5.58 9.31
C PHE A 71 -4.38 -5.34 7.83
N PHE A 72 -4.75 -4.12 7.47
CA PHE A 72 -5.12 -3.80 6.08
C PHE A 72 -3.96 -3.90 5.11
N CYS A 73 -2.72 -3.59 5.53
CA CYS A 73 -1.53 -3.78 4.71
C CYS A 73 -1.32 -5.26 4.35
N PHE A 74 -1.44 -6.17 5.33
CA PHE A 74 -1.35 -7.60 5.07
C PHE A 74 -2.53 -8.13 4.26
N PHE A 75 -3.74 -7.70 4.60
CA PHE A 75 -4.96 -8.12 3.91
C PHE A 75 -4.95 -7.71 2.43
N TYR A 76 -4.59 -6.46 2.13
CA TYR A 76 -4.51 -5.98 0.75
C TYR A 76 -3.40 -6.70 -0.03
N ALA A 77 -2.22 -6.88 0.58
CA ALA A 77 -1.12 -7.59 -0.06
C ALA A 77 -1.52 -9.02 -0.44
N ALA A 78 -2.20 -9.74 0.44
CA ALA A 78 -2.67 -11.11 0.18
C ALA A 78 -3.79 -11.18 -0.87
N LEU A 79 -4.64 -10.15 -0.97
CA LEU A 79 -5.73 -10.11 -1.94
C LEU A 79 -5.21 -9.84 -3.36
N VAL A 80 -4.27 -8.92 -3.51
CA VAL A 80 -3.75 -8.49 -4.81
C VAL A 80 -2.66 -9.43 -5.33
N PHE A 81 -1.84 -10.01 -4.44
CA PHE A 81 -0.70 -10.80 -4.87
C PHE A 81 -1.00 -12.30 -4.92
N ASN A 82 -0.95 -12.87 -6.11
CA ASN A 82 -1.02 -14.31 -6.32
C ASN A 82 0.39 -14.90 -6.61
N SER A 83 1.01 -15.47 -5.58
CA SER A 83 2.32 -16.12 -5.65
C SER A 83 2.35 -17.30 -6.64
N ASN A 84 1.25 -18.04 -6.77
CA ASN A 84 1.15 -19.20 -7.67
C ASN A 84 1.10 -18.76 -9.14
N GLU A 85 0.28 -17.76 -9.45
CA GLU A 85 0.15 -17.23 -10.80
C GLU A 85 1.45 -16.58 -11.28
N THR A 86 2.14 -15.85 -10.38
CA THR A 86 3.45 -15.26 -10.67
C THR A 86 4.50 -16.34 -10.98
N ALA A 87 4.53 -17.44 -10.22
CA ALA A 87 5.42 -18.57 -10.47
C ALA A 87 5.10 -19.30 -11.79
N GLU A 88 3.82 -19.43 -12.14
CA GLU A 88 3.40 -20.04 -13.39
C GLU A 88 3.74 -19.16 -14.60
N ASN A 89 3.57 -17.84 -14.49
CA ASN A 89 3.98 -16.88 -15.50
C ASN A 89 5.49 -16.90 -15.73
N LEU A 90 6.29 -16.95 -14.65
CA LEU A 90 7.74 -17.14 -14.75
C LEU A 90 8.10 -18.41 -15.53
N LYS A 91 7.44 -19.53 -15.20
CA LYS A 91 7.64 -20.81 -15.91
C LYS A 91 7.25 -20.72 -17.39
N LYS A 92 6.12 -20.07 -17.73
CA LYS A 92 5.66 -19.86 -19.12
C LYS A 92 6.63 -18.97 -19.90
N SER A 93 7.21 -17.95 -19.27
CA SER A 93 8.22 -17.07 -19.88
C SER A 93 9.62 -17.70 -19.98
N GLY A 94 9.81 -18.96 -19.57
CA GLY A 94 11.12 -19.62 -19.57
C GLY A 94 12.11 -19.09 -18.53
N ALA A 95 11.64 -18.26 -17.59
CA ALA A 95 12.43 -17.69 -16.52
C ALA A 95 12.39 -18.59 -15.27
N PHE A 96 13.51 -18.74 -14.58
CA PHE A 96 13.59 -19.51 -13.34
C PHE A 96 14.49 -18.83 -12.32
N ILE A 97 14.13 -18.97 -11.04
CA ILE A 97 14.93 -18.45 -9.93
C ILE A 97 16.09 -19.43 -9.69
N PRO A 98 17.37 -19.00 -9.79
CA PRO A 98 18.49 -19.88 -9.53
C PRO A 98 18.45 -20.40 -8.09
N GLY A 99 18.54 -21.72 -7.93
CA GLY A 99 18.49 -22.39 -6.62
C GLY A 99 17.10 -22.87 -6.17
N VAL A 100 16.02 -22.54 -6.87
CA VAL A 100 14.65 -22.98 -6.51
C VAL A 100 14.02 -23.75 -7.68
N ARG A 101 13.42 -24.91 -7.40
CA ARG A 101 12.76 -25.73 -8.44
C ARG A 101 11.53 -24.99 -9.00
N PRO A 102 11.34 -24.91 -10.33
CA PRO A 102 10.18 -24.25 -10.93
C PRO A 102 8.84 -24.87 -10.50
N GLY A 103 7.83 -24.04 -10.23
CA GLY A 103 6.48 -24.46 -9.83
C GLY A 103 6.16 -24.09 -8.38
N GLN A 104 5.63 -25.04 -7.61
CA GLN A 104 5.18 -24.81 -6.22
C GLN A 104 6.27 -24.22 -5.33
N GLN A 105 7.53 -24.68 -5.48
CA GLN A 105 8.66 -24.21 -4.68
C GLN A 105 9.02 -22.74 -4.99
N THR A 106 8.88 -22.33 -6.25
CA THR A 106 9.01 -20.91 -6.64
C THR A 106 7.92 -20.06 -6.01
N ALA A 107 6.67 -20.54 -6.02
CA ALA A 107 5.55 -19.84 -5.40
C ALA A 107 5.75 -19.65 -3.89
N SER A 108 6.12 -20.71 -3.16
CA SER A 108 6.40 -20.62 -1.71
C SER A 108 7.59 -19.72 -1.37
N TYR A 109 8.61 -19.69 -2.22
CA TYR A 109 9.75 -18.79 -2.04
C TYR A 109 9.34 -17.32 -2.21
N ILE A 110 8.61 -17.01 -3.28
CA ILE A 110 8.09 -15.66 -3.53
C ILE A 110 7.19 -15.22 -2.39
N ASP A 111 6.30 -16.11 -1.92
CA ASP A 111 5.37 -15.85 -0.83
C ASP A 111 6.07 -15.50 0.50
N ALA A 112 7.11 -16.26 0.85
CA ALA A 112 7.91 -16.00 2.05
C ALA A 112 8.66 -14.66 1.97
N VAL A 113 9.19 -14.32 0.80
CA VAL A 113 9.88 -13.04 0.56
C VAL A 113 8.89 -11.88 0.62
N MET A 114 7.75 -12.01 -0.04
CA MET A 114 6.62 -11.07 -0.02
C MET A 114 6.14 -10.78 1.39
N THR A 115 5.93 -11.82 2.20
CA THR A 115 5.45 -11.66 3.59
C THR A 115 6.43 -10.84 4.43
N ARG A 116 7.73 -11.05 4.28
CA ARG A 116 8.77 -10.28 5.00
C ARG A 116 8.86 -8.83 4.51
N LEU A 117 8.72 -8.61 3.20
CA LEU A 117 8.67 -7.29 2.59
C LEU A 117 7.44 -6.50 3.07
N THR A 118 6.26 -7.11 3.04
CA THR A 118 5.02 -6.52 3.55
C THR A 118 5.11 -6.17 5.02
N LEU A 119 5.75 -7.02 5.84
CA LEU A 119 5.95 -6.73 7.27
C LEU A 119 6.79 -5.47 7.48
N ALA A 120 7.91 -5.33 6.76
CA ALA A 120 8.75 -4.13 6.81
C ALA A 120 8.01 -2.89 6.27
N GLY A 121 7.26 -3.04 5.19
CA GLY A 121 6.44 -1.97 4.61
C GLY A 121 5.32 -1.50 5.53
N ALA A 122 4.62 -2.43 6.20
CA ALA A 122 3.56 -2.11 7.15
C ALA A 122 4.09 -1.32 8.35
N ILE A 123 5.24 -1.71 8.91
CA ILE A 123 5.89 -0.97 10.00
C ILE A 123 6.25 0.46 9.56
N TYR A 124 6.82 0.61 8.37
CA TYR A 124 7.17 1.91 7.81
C TYR A 124 5.93 2.82 7.64
N ILE A 125 4.86 2.30 7.04
CA ILE A 125 3.62 3.06 6.82
C ILE A 125 2.99 3.46 8.14
N THR A 126 2.90 2.53 9.10
CA THR A 126 2.36 2.80 10.42
C THR A 126 3.17 3.89 11.14
N ALA A 127 4.51 3.84 11.06
CA ALA A 127 5.36 4.88 11.63
C ALA A 127 5.12 6.27 11.01
N VAL A 128 4.98 6.34 9.67
CA VAL A 128 4.69 7.59 8.96
C VAL A 128 3.31 8.14 9.31
N CYS A 129 2.29 7.28 9.49
CA CYS A 129 0.96 7.69 9.95
C CYS A 129 0.97 8.24 11.39
N LEU A 130 1.72 7.59 12.28
CA LEU A 130 1.79 7.91 13.72
C LEU A 130 2.60 9.16 14.03
N LEU A 131 3.64 9.45 13.23
CA LEU A 131 4.54 10.58 13.45
C LEU A 131 3.80 11.92 13.64
N PRO A 132 2.94 12.37 12.71
CA PRO A 132 2.20 13.63 12.87
C PRO A 132 1.18 13.60 14.01
N GLU A 133 0.61 12.44 14.32
CA GLU A 133 -0.28 12.29 15.48
C GLU A 133 0.48 12.52 16.79
N PHE A 134 1.70 12.00 16.88
CA PHE A 134 2.59 12.20 18.02
C PHE A 134 3.03 13.68 18.17
N LEU A 135 3.28 14.36 17.05
CA LEU A 135 3.59 15.79 17.00
C LEU A 135 2.42 16.66 17.51
N ILE A 136 1.18 16.34 17.12
CA ILE A 136 -0.01 17.09 17.57
C ILE A 136 -0.19 16.96 19.09
N VAL A 137 -0.05 15.75 19.64
CA VAL A 137 -0.24 15.48 21.08
C VAL A 137 0.87 16.12 21.92
N TYR A 138 2.13 16.02 21.49
CA TYR A 138 3.28 16.48 22.30
C TYR A 138 3.59 17.98 22.14
N TRP A 139 3.50 18.50 20.91
CA TRP A 139 3.87 19.89 20.59
C TRP A 139 2.67 20.84 20.48
N ASN A 140 1.44 20.35 20.56
CA ASN A 140 0.20 21.15 20.53
C ASN A 140 0.08 22.08 19.30
N VAL A 141 0.75 21.75 18.21
CA VAL A 141 0.63 22.48 16.94
C VAL A 141 -0.58 21.91 16.20
N PRO A 142 -1.63 22.72 15.94
CA PRO A 142 -2.81 22.26 15.22
C PRO A 142 -2.45 22.04 13.74
N PHE A 143 -1.95 20.86 13.43
CA PHE A 143 -1.82 20.40 12.05
C PHE A 143 -3.23 20.13 11.51
N TYR A 144 -3.76 21.06 10.72
CA TYR A 144 -5.01 20.87 9.96
C TYR A 144 -4.89 19.72 8.94
N PHE A 145 -3.66 19.39 8.54
CA PHE A 145 -3.33 18.20 7.76
C PHE A 145 -2.92 17.08 8.71
N GLY A 146 -3.86 16.21 9.05
CA GLY A 146 -3.57 14.99 9.80
C GLY A 146 -2.60 14.07 9.04
N GLY A 147 -2.00 13.10 9.73
CA GLY A 147 -1.01 12.21 9.13
C GLY A 147 -1.50 11.43 7.93
N THR A 148 -2.76 11.03 7.94
CA THR A 148 -3.41 10.37 6.82
C THR A 148 -3.50 11.28 5.60
N SER A 149 -3.81 12.57 5.78
CA SER A 149 -3.93 13.55 4.69
C SER A 149 -2.60 13.78 3.99
N LEU A 150 -1.52 13.91 4.76
CA LEU A 150 -0.16 14.07 4.23
C LEU A 150 0.27 12.82 3.42
N LEU A 151 0.01 11.63 3.97
CA LEU A 151 0.34 10.35 3.34
C LEU A 151 -0.43 10.17 2.02
N ILE A 152 -1.71 10.54 1.99
CA ILE A 152 -2.53 10.53 0.77
C ILE A 152 -1.92 11.42 -0.30
N ILE A 153 -1.54 12.66 0.03
CA ILE A 153 -0.94 13.59 -0.94
C ILE A 153 0.32 12.99 -1.56
N VAL A 154 1.26 12.53 -0.73
CA VAL A 154 2.55 12.00 -1.21
C VAL A 154 2.35 10.82 -2.16
N VAL A 155 1.43 9.91 -1.84
CA VAL A 155 1.28 8.71 -2.66
C VAL A 155 0.41 8.92 -3.88
N VAL A 156 -0.61 9.78 -3.83
CA VAL A 156 -1.32 10.18 -5.06
C VAL A 156 -0.36 10.86 -6.03
N VAL A 157 0.56 11.71 -5.55
CA VAL A 157 1.60 12.31 -6.38
C VAL A 157 2.54 11.25 -6.96
N MET A 158 2.99 10.28 -6.16
CA MET A 158 3.84 9.19 -6.64
C MET A 158 3.14 8.29 -7.67
N ASP A 159 1.87 7.95 -7.45
CA ASP A 159 1.06 7.17 -8.39
C ASP A 159 0.83 7.93 -9.70
N PHE A 160 0.55 9.23 -9.61
CA PHE A 160 0.40 10.10 -10.77
C PHE A 160 1.71 10.18 -11.59
N MET A 161 2.85 10.36 -10.92
CA MET A 161 4.16 10.34 -11.60
C MET A 161 4.45 8.99 -12.26
N SER A 162 4.14 7.86 -11.60
CA SER A 162 4.33 6.52 -12.16
C SER A 162 3.45 6.28 -13.39
N GLN A 163 2.21 6.79 -13.38
CA GLN A 163 1.30 6.71 -14.53
C GLN A 163 1.82 7.56 -15.71
N ILE A 164 2.28 8.78 -15.45
CA ILE A 164 2.90 9.64 -16.47
C ILE A 164 4.11 8.96 -17.09
N GLN A 165 5.01 8.40 -16.28
CA GLN A 165 6.20 7.74 -16.78
C GLN A 165 5.85 6.53 -17.67
N THR A 166 4.85 5.75 -17.28
CA THR A 166 4.36 4.61 -18.07
C THR A 166 3.78 5.06 -19.41
N TYR A 167 3.04 6.18 -19.43
CA TYR A 167 2.48 6.78 -20.64
C TYR A 167 3.57 7.34 -21.58
N ILE A 168 4.62 7.95 -21.04
CA ILE A 168 5.75 8.46 -21.84
C ILE A 168 6.53 7.30 -22.48
N ILE A 169 6.77 6.21 -21.73
CA ILE A 169 7.47 5.03 -22.24
C ILE A 169 6.66 4.38 -23.38
N SER A 170 5.34 4.28 -23.26
CA SER A 170 4.51 3.70 -24.35
C SER A 170 4.57 4.52 -25.64
N HIS A 171 4.61 5.85 -25.55
CA HIS A 171 4.80 6.72 -26.72
C HIS A 171 6.19 6.59 -27.36
N GLN A 172 7.24 6.39 -26.57
CA GLN A 172 8.59 6.15 -27.11
C GLN A 172 8.68 4.80 -27.86
N TYR A 173 7.90 3.80 -27.43
CA TYR A 173 7.76 2.52 -28.14
C TYR A 173 7.10 2.67 -29.52
N GLU A 174 6.03 3.48 -29.64
CA GLU A 174 5.42 3.78 -30.95
C GLU A 174 6.38 4.50 -31.90
N GLY A 175 7.18 5.44 -31.38
CA GLY A 175 8.20 6.17 -32.16
C GLY A 175 9.31 5.26 -32.70
N LEU A 176 9.73 4.25 -31.92
CA LEU A 176 10.74 3.26 -32.34
C LEU A 176 10.18 2.25 -33.34
N LEU A 177 8.93 1.79 -33.16
CA LEU A 177 8.26 0.89 -34.11
C LEU A 177 7.99 1.58 -35.44
N LYS A 178 7.53 2.84 -35.43
CA LYS A 178 7.32 3.64 -36.66
C LYS A 178 8.61 3.85 -37.44
N LYS A 179 9.76 4.03 -36.78
CA LYS A 179 11.07 4.19 -37.43
C LYS A 179 11.61 2.88 -38.05
N SER A 180 11.15 1.72 -37.58
CA SER A 180 11.51 0.41 -38.17
C SER A 180 10.74 0.09 -39.46
N ASN A 181 9.46 0.47 -39.54
CA ASN A 181 8.64 0.24 -40.74
C ASN A 181 9.05 1.11 -41.95
N ILE A 182 9.74 2.23 -41.73
CA ILE A 182 10.25 3.09 -42.84
C ILE A 182 11.55 2.57 -43.45
N LYS A 183 12.18 1.54 -42.88
CA LYS A 183 13.38 0.89 -43.43
C LYS A 183 13.10 -0.45 -44.13
N LEU A 184 11.85 -0.92 -44.09
CA LEU A 184 11.39 -2.17 -44.71
C LEU A 184 10.53 -1.94 -45.96
N SER A 185 10.50 -0.72 -46.48
CA SER A 185 9.92 -0.34 -47.77
C SER A 185 11.00 0.13 -48.74
#